data_AF-A0A161LJA8-F1
#
_entry.id   AF-A0A161LJA8-F1
#
_cell.length_a   1.000
_cell.length_b   1.000
_cell.length_c   1.000
_cell.angle_alpha   90.00
_cell.angle_beta   90.00
_cell.angle_gamma   90.00
#
_symmetry.space_group_name_H-M   'P 1'
#
loop_
_entity.id
_entity.type
_entity.pdbx_description
1 polymer ?
#
loop_
_entity_poly.entity_id
_entity_poly.type
_entity_poly.pdbx_seq_one_letter_code
_entity_poly.pdbx_strand_id
1 'polypeptide(L)'
;MTHTTHEFTRHTDVLAALADPALVPEPPAADGGPVGASVAWLRATVARFSSGEPHRRRRAFVETELARLEPAALWSAVTAGTDGEVQVRLVHALAEALEMPQPREVAEAVTVVAGAYFGGADPAADEAVARLVALLVPQDADESALEAAANRIGLLVQACAATAALVDAAAGGNAPLARVLRETPPVRTMRRIAVRATRVAGQDIADGDVVLLDLAAAQSAHPVPVTFGAPPRVCPGRAHALALANGLLQRPLTAFAQLHHQAAPLLLPNAWDYASAAALAAQGFNAIGTTSLGVAAALGLPDGAAATAAATVALARRLGRGAFLFTVDAEGGFSDDPKEVAELARRLYDAGAAGINLEDGRSDGTLASVELHAAKIAAVKAAVPALFVNSRTDTHWLGCQEEKTAERLAVYEQAGADGVFVPGLSDPDGIAALIGALVVPLNILYAPTGPDLTELAALGVRRISLGSLLYRRALAAAVTTATDIRDGRSTDLSAPSYTEVQATSVLRAADSGT
;
A
#
# COMPACT_ATOMS: atom_id res chain seq x y z
N MET A 1 -15.67 -41.98 -0.52
CA MET A 1 -15.49 -41.39 -1.86
C MET A 1 -14.02 -41.07 -2.00
N THR A 2 -13.38 -41.38 -3.13
CA THR A 2 -11.98 -40.99 -3.39
C THR A 2 -11.97 -39.52 -3.76
N HIS A 3 -11.51 -38.67 -2.84
CA HIS A 3 -11.34 -37.24 -3.11
C HIS A 3 -10.16 -37.03 -4.07
N THR A 4 -10.38 -36.22 -5.09
CA THR A 4 -9.35 -35.86 -6.08
C THR A 4 -8.59 -34.63 -5.59
N THR A 5 -7.30 -34.55 -5.91
CA THR A 5 -6.50 -33.32 -5.70
C THR A 5 -6.31 -32.61 -7.03
N HIS A 6 -6.72 -31.35 -7.09
CA HIS A 6 -6.54 -30.46 -8.23
C HIS A 6 -5.41 -29.48 -7.92
N GLU A 7 -4.52 -29.24 -8.88
CA GLU A 7 -3.37 -28.35 -8.70
C GLU A 7 -3.42 -27.20 -9.70
N PHE A 8 -3.33 -25.97 -9.20
CA PHE A 8 -3.30 -24.75 -10.00
C PHE A 8 -1.96 -24.03 -9.81
N THR A 9 -1.25 -23.85 -10.93
CA THR A 9 0.07 -23.20 -11.00
C THR A 9 0.07 -21.93 -11.83
N ARG A 10 -0.97 -21.71 -12.67
CA ARG A 10 -1.11 -20.47 -13.45
C ARG A 10 -1.75 -19.38 -12.60
N HIS A 11 -1.25 -18.15 -12.72
CA HIS A 11 -1.75 -16.99 -11.98
C HIS A 11 -3.27 -16.80 -12.08
N THR A 12 -3.81 -16.84 -13.29
CA THR A 12 -5.25 -16.67 -13.54
C THR A 12 -6.09 -17.75 -12.85
N ASP A 13 -5.58 -18.98 -12.80
CA ASP A 13 -6.29 -20.12 -12.22
C ASP A 13 -6.24 -20.05 -10.68
N VAL A 14 -5.09 -19.66 -10.12
CA VAL A 14 -4.93 -19.39 -8.69
C VAL A 14 -5.85 -18.25 -8.25
N LEU A 15 -5.93 -17.16 -9.01
CA LEU A 15 -6.86 -16.06 -8.72
C LEU A 15 -8.32 -16.52 -8.76
N ALA A 16 -8.71 -17.27 -9.79
CA ALA A 16 -10.06 -17.82 -9.89
C ALA A 16 -10.39 -18.73 -8.70
N ALA A 17 -9.44 -19.59 -8.28
CA ALA A 17 -9.60 -20.45 -7.14
C ALA A 17 -9.71 -19.69 -5.81
N LEU A 18 -8.93 -18.62 -5.63
CA LEU A 18 -8.99 -17.77 -4.44
C LEU A 18 -10.29 -16.96 -4.35
N ALA A 19 -10.86 -16.59 -5.49
CA ALA A 19 -12.13 -15.87 -5.58
C ALA A 19 -13.36 -16.78 -5.39
N ASP A 20 -13.23 -18.09 -5.66
CA ASP A 20 -14.34 -19.03 -5.59
C ASP A 20 -14.82 -19.24 -4.14
N PRO A 21 -16.09 -18.94 -3.80
CA PRO A 21 -16.60 -19.09 -2.45
C PRO A 21 -16.78 -20.53 -1.99
N ALA A 22 -16.77 -21.52 -2.90
CA ALA A 22 -16.80 -22.93 -2.57
C ALA A 22 -15.44 -23.48 -2.13
N LEU A 23 -14.33 -22.76 -2.39
CA LEU A 23 -12.97 -23.19 -2.04
C LEU A 23 -12.50 -22.52 -0.74
N VAL A 24 -12.67 -23.22 0.37
CA VAL A 24 -12.34 -22.70 1.72
C VAL A 24 -11.07 -23.35 2.28
N PRO A 25 -10.40 -22.73 3.26
CA PRO A 25 -9.37 -23.42 4.04
C PRO A 25 -9.95 -24.70 4.68
N GLU A 26 -9.16 -25.75 4.74
CA GLU A 26 -9.57 -27.03 5.35
C GLU A 26 -10.08 -26.79 6.78
N PRO A 27 -11.37 -27.10 7.07
CA PRO A 27 -11.93 -26.89 8.39
C PRO A 27 -11.23 -27.81 9.41
N PRO A 28 -11.11 -27.37 10.68
CA PRO A 28 -10.59 -28.22 11.75
C PRO A 28 -11.48 -29.46 11.95
N ALA A 29 -10.94 -30.46 12.66
CA ALA A 29 -11.68 -31.67 13.00
C ALA A 29 -13.00 -31.34 13.75
N ALA A 30 -14.02 -32.16 13.52
CA ALA A 30 -15.39 -31.89 13.95
C ALA A 30 -15.58 -31.86 15.48
N ASP A 31 -14.65 -32.41 16.26
CA ASP A 31 -14.72 -32.44 17.71
C ASP A 31 -14.31 -31.12 18.37
N GLY A 32 -13.67 -30.20 17.63
CA GLY A 32 -13.36 -28.84 18.08
C GLY A 32 -12.46 -28.73 19.30
N GLY A 33 -12.06 -29.85 19.92
CA GLY A 33 -11.27 -29.90 21.16
C GLY A 33 -11.93 -29.21 22.37
N PRO A 34 -11.27 -29.27 23.54
CA PRO A 34 -11.68 -28.52 24.72
C PRO A 34 -11.75 -27.01 24.46
N VAL A 35 -12.89 -26.40 24.81
CA VAL A 35 -13.13 -24.95 24.69
C VAL A 35 -12.11 -24.17 25.49
N GLY A 36 -11.49 -23.17 24.87
CA GLY A 36 -10.51 -22.30 25.52
C GLY A 36 -9.16 -22.93 25.82
N ALA A 37 -8.94 -24.20 25.47
CA ALA A 37 -7.78 -24.96 25.94
C ALA A 37 -7.15 -25.86 24.88
N SER A 38 -7.45 -25.63 23.59
CA SER A 38 -6.84 -26.41 22.51
C SER A 38 -6.67 -25.62 21.21
N VAL A 39 -5.68 -26.03 20.42
CA VAL A 39 -5.46 -25.53 19.06
C VAL A 39 -6.65 -25.87 18.16
N ALA A 40 -7.28 -27.02 18.35
CA ALA A 40 -8.50 -27.41 17.64
C ALA A 40 -9.63 -26.40 17.87
N TRP A 41 -9.85 -25.99 19.13
CA TRP A 41 -10.86 -24.99 19.48
C TRP A 41 -10.52 -23.63 18.89
N LEU A 42 -9.25 -23.22 18.99
CA LEU A 42 -8.78 -21.97 18.42
C LEU A 42 -9.06 -21.93 16.92
N ARG A 43 -8.72 -22.99 16.18
CA ARG A 43 -9.00 -23.09 14.74
C ARG A 43 -10.50 -23.03 14.44
N ALA A 44 -11.34 -23.69 15.24
CA ALA A 44 -12.79 -23.68 15.05
C ALA A 44 -13.44 -22.29 15.33
N THR A 45 -12.75 -21.44 16.09
CA THR A 45 -13.29 -20.17 16.60
C THR A 45 -12.77 -18.94 15.85
N VAL A 46 -11.71 -19.07 15.05
CA VAL A 46 -11.14 -17.94 14.29
C VAL A 46 -11.79 -17.73 12.92
N ALA A 47 -11.74 -16.49 12.43
CA ALA A 47 -12.24 -16.12 11.09
C ALA A 47 -11.69 -17.00 9.95
N ARG A 48 -10.40 -17.40 10.02
CA ARG A 48 -9.70 -18.13 8.94
C ARG A 48 -10.39 -19.42 8.51
N PHE A 49 -10.90 -20.19 9.47
CA PHE A 49 -11.54 -21.49 9.21
C PHE A 49 -13.06 -21.43 9.34
N SER A 50 -13.62 -20.22 9.42
CA SER A 50 -15.07 -19.99 9.46
C SER A 50 -15.61 -19.74 8.06
N SER A 51 -16.90 -20.01 7.87
CA SER A 51 -17.65 -19.64 6.67
C SER A 51 -18.96 -18.92 7.05
N GLY A 52 -19.63 -18.31 6.06
CA GLY A 52 -20.93 -17.67 6.26
C GLY A 52 -20.91 -16.51 7.27
N GLU A 53 -21.94 -16.43 8.11
CA GLU A 53 -22.12 -15.35 9.09
C GLU A 53 -21.03 -15.33 10.18
N PRO A 54 -20.62 -16.47 10.79
CA PRO A 54 -19.49 -16.49 11.71
C PRO A 54 -18.21 -15.90 11.11
N HIS A 55 -17.90 -16.21 9.84
CA HIS A 55 -16.74 -15.63 9.16
C HIS A 55 -16.83 -14.11 9.07
N ARG A 56 -17.98 -13.57 8.63
CA ARG A 56 -18.18 -12.13 8.49
C ARG A 56 -17.98 -11.41 9.83
N ARG A 57 -18.64 -11.88 10.89
CA ARG A 57 -18.54 -11.31 12.24
C ARG A 57 -17.09 -11.36 12.77
N ARG A 58 -16.45 -12.53 12.73
CA ARG A 58 -15.09 -12.74 13.23
C ARG A 58 -14.05 -11.95 12.43
N ARG A 59 -14.22 -11.86 11.11
CA ARG A 59 -13.37 -11.05 10.24
C ARG A 59 -13.52 -9.56 10.53
N ALA A 60 -14.75 -9.05 10.65
CA ALA A 60 -15.00 -7.66 10.99
C ALA A 60 -14.39 -7.26 12.34
N PHE A 61 -14.42 -8.16 13.32
CA PHE A 61 -13.72 -7.97 14.59
C PHE A 61 -12.21 -7.84 14.38
N VAL A 62 -11.57 -8.75 13.64
CA VAL A 62 -10.13 -8.69 13.33
C VAL A 62 -9.76 -7.41 12.56
N GLU A 63 -10.57 -7.01 11.59
CA GLU A 63 -10.36 -5.76 10.83
C GLU A 63 -10.47 -4.53 11.73
N THR A 64 -11.42 -4.50 12.67
CA THR A 64 -11.54 -3.44 13.68
C THR A 64 -10.32 -3.39 14.60
N GLU A 65 -9.81 -4.56 15.03
CA GLU A 65 -8.61 -4.62 15.85
C GLU A 65 -7.39 -4.08 15.09
N LEU A 66 -7.20 -4.47 13.82
CA LEU A 66 -6.11 -4.02 12.96
C LEU A 66 -6.20 -2.53 12.59
N ALA A 67 -7.40 -2.00 12.38
CA ALA A 67 -7.61 -0.60 12.02
C ALA A 67 -7.14 0.39 13.10
N ARG A 68 -7.04 -0.07 14.35
CA ARG A 68 -6.47 0.71 15.47
C ARG A 68 -4.94 0.71 15.47
N LEU A 69 -4.31 -0.19 14.73
CA LEU A 69 -2.86 -0.34 14.69
C LEU A 69 -2.29 0.40 13.49
N GLU A 70 -1.60 1.51 13.74
CA GLU A 70 -0.86 2.23 12.70
C GLU A 70 0.40 1.43 12.29
N PRO A 71 0.54 1.02 11.02
CA PRO A 71 1.70 0.23 10.58
C PRO A 71 3.04 0.93 10.86
N ALA A 72 3.11 2.26 10.75
CA ALA A 72 4.32 3.01 11.06
C ALA A 72 4.73 2.91 12.54
N ALA A 73 3.75 2.85 13.46
CA ALA A 73 4.02 2.65 14.88
C ALA A 73 4.59 1.24 15.14
N LEU A 74 4.02 0.21 14.50
CA LEU A 74 4.55 -1.16 14.57
C LEU A 74 5.98 -1.25 14.03
N TRP A 75 6.25 -0.60 12.89
CA TRP A 75 7.61 -0.51 12.34
C TRP A 75 8.57 0.10 13.37
N SER A 76 8.20 1.22 13.99
CA SER A 76 9.03 1.89 14.99
C SER A 76 9.28 1.01 16.22
N ALA A 77 8.25 0.32 16.70
CA ALA A 77 8.33 -0.55 17.88
C ALA A 77 9.32 -1.71 17.68
N VAL A 78 9.22 -2.45 16.56
CA VAL A 78 10.14 -3.57 16.29
C VAL A 78 11.54 -3.11 15.92
N THR A 79 11.69 -1.91 15.37
CA THR A 79 13.00 -1.32 15.04
C THR A 79 13.78 -1.00 16.32
N ALA A 80 13.09 -0.53 17.36
CA ALA A 80 13.69 -0.16 18.64
C ALA A 80 14.09 -1.37 19.53
N GLY A 81 13.37 -2.49 19.45
CA GLY A 81 13.69 -3.69 20.24
C GLY A 81 14.83 -4.49 19.62
N THR A 82 15.89 -4.81 20.37
CA THR A 82 17.10 -5.47 19.83
C THR A 82 17.24 -6.96 20.16
N ASP A 83 16.50 -7.47 21.15
CA ASP A 83 16.78 -8.77 21.76
C ASP A 83 15.67 -9.79 21.49
N GLY A 84 16.05 -11.06 21.28
CA GLY A 84 15.12 -12.19 21.10
C GLY A 84 14.92 -12.63 19.65
N GLU A 85 14.32 -13.82 19.49
CA GLU A 85 13.99 -14.38 18.17
C GLU A 85 13.01 -13.48 17.41
N VAL A 86 13.11 -13.46 16.07
CA VAL A 86 12.29 -12.64 15.17
C VAL A 86 10.80 -12.82 15.43
N GLN A 87 10.36 -14.07 15.65
CA GLN A 87 8.97 -14.40 15.93
C GLN A 87 8.48 -13.78 17.25
N VAL A 88 9.27 -13.90 18.33
CA VAL A 88 8.91 -13.35 19.64
C VAL A 88 8.84 -11.83 19.59
N ARG A 89 9.83 -11.16 18.97
CA ARG A 89 9.84 -9.69 18.81
C ARG A 89 8.64 -9.18 18.04
N LEU A 90 8.29 -9.86 16.95
CA LEU A 90 7.14 -9.52 16.12
C LEU A 90 5.83 -9.64 16.90
N VAL A 91 5.62 -10.77 17.58
CA VAL A 91 4.38 -11.00 18.31
C VAL A 91 4.28 -10.07 19.52
N HIS A 92 5.41 -9.80 20.20
CA HIS A 92 5.47 -8.85 21.30
C HIS A 92 4.97 -7.47 20.86
N ALA A 93 5.50 -6.93 19.76
CA ALA A 93 5.09 -5.62 19.26
C ALA A 93 3.59 -5.56 18.89
N LEU A 94 3.05 -6.64 18.31
CA LEU A 94 1.62 -6.73 18.03
C LEU A 94 0.78 -6.82 19.32
N ALA A 95 1.19 -7.65 20.28
CA ALA A 95 0.49 -7.82 21.55
C ALA A 95 0.48 -6.53 22.37
N GLU A 96 1.60 -5.80 22.39
CA GLU A 96 1.71 -4.49 23.03
C GLU A 96 0.82 -3.45 22.35
N ALA A 97 0.85 -3.38 21.01
CA ALA A 97 0.01 -2.44 20.27
C ALA A 97 -1.50 -2.76 20.35
N LEU A 98 -1.86 -4.03 20.58
CA LEU A 98 -3.23 -4.49 20.86
C LEU A 98 -3.61 -4.35 22.34
N GLU A 99 -2.74 -3.79 23.18
CA GLU A 99 -2.94 -3.59 24.62
C GLU A 99 -3.23 -4.91 25.36
N MET A 100 -2.63 -6.01 24.92
CA MET A 100 -2.79 -7.31 25.57
C MET A 100 -1.98 -7.35 26.88
N PRO A 101 -2.52 -7.98 27.95
CA PRO A 101 -1.81 -8.14 29.21
C PRO A 101 -0.56 -9.00 29.00
N GLN A 102 0.52 -8.62 29.67
CA GLN A 102 1.81 -9.34 29.65
C GLN A 102 2.28 -9.69 28.22
N PRO A 103 2.54 -8.68 27.35
CA PRO A 103 2.86 -8.90 25.93
C PRO A 103 3.97 -9.91 25.65
N ARG A 104 4.96 -10.00 26.55
CA ARG A 104 6.05 -10.97 26.46
C ARG A 104 5.59 -12.41 26.65
N GLU A 105 4.79 -12.69 27.68
CA GLU A 105 4.24 -14.03 27.92
C GLU A 105 3.29 -14.45 26.80
N VAL A 106 2.50 -13.48 26.30
CA VAL A 106 1.68 -13.67 25.09
C VAL A 106 2.53 -14.06 23.89
N ALA A 107 3.64 -13.34 23.64
CA ALA A 107 4.52 -13.61 22.52
C ALA A 107 5.13 -15.01 22.58
N GLU A 108 5.69 -15.39 23.73
CA GLU A 108 6.28 -16.70 23.95
C GLU A 108 5.24 -17.81 23.74
N ALA A 109 4.04 -17.71 24.33
CA ALA A 109 2.99 -18.70 24.14
C ALA A 109 2.48 -18.78 22.68
N VAL A 110 2.31 -17.65 22.00
CA VAL A 110 1.89 -17.62 20.59
C VAL A 110 2.92 -18.30 19.68
N THR A 111 4.22 -18.14 19.93
CA THR A 111 5.24 -18.82 19.11
C THR A 111 5.13 -20.35 19.20
N VAL A 112 4.83 -20.89 20.39
CA VAL A 112 4.54 -22.32 20.59
C VAL A 112 3.30 -22.74 19.79
N VAL A 113 2.20 -21.99 19.91
CA VAL A 113 0.96 -22.27 19.16
C VAL A 113 1.19 -22.21 17.64
N ALA A 114 1.94 -21.22 17.17
CA ALA A 114 2.24 -21.04 15.74
C ALA A 114 3.01 -22.21 15.13
N GLY A 115 3.92 -22.83 15.90
CA GLY A 115 4.67 -24.01 15.48
C GLY A 115 3.79 -25.24 15.19
N ALA A 116 2.68 -25.39 15.92
CA ALA A 116 1.74 -26.51 15.78
C ALA A 116 0.44 -26.16 15.05
N TYR A 117 0.24 -24.91 14.62
CA TYR A 117 -1.07 -24.39 14.21
C TYR A 117 -1.73 -25.15 13.05
N PHE A 118 -0.95 -25.64 12.09
CA PHE A 118 -1.45 -26.45 10.97
C PHE A 118 -1.23 -27.96 11.17
N GLY A 119 -0.64 -28.37 12.30
CA GLY A 119 -0.35 -29.76 12.63
C GLY A 119 -1.52 -30.51 13.27
N GLY A 120 -1.23 -31.70 13.78
CA GLY A 120 -2.15 -32.50 14.61
C GLY A 120 -2.18 -32.03 16.06
N ALA A 121 -2.74 -32.87 16.95
CA ALA A 121 -2.78 -32.57 18.38
C ALA A 121 -1.35 -32.42 18.95
N ASP A 122 -1.11 -31.32 19.65
CA ASP A 122 0.16 -31.00 20.30
C ASP A 122 -0.15 -30.50 21.73
N PRO A 123 0.13 -31.32 22.77
CA PRO A 123 -0.18 -30.97 24.14
C PRO A 123 0.47 -29.66 24.62
N ALA A 124 1.66 -29.33 24.14
CA ALA A 124 2.35 -28.10 24.54
C ALA A 124 1.68 -26.88 23.91
N ALA A 125 1.21 -27.00 22.67
CA ALA A 125 0.44 -25.95 22.02
C ALA A 125 -0.96 -25.79 22.64
N ASP A 126 -1.62 -26.89 23.01
CA ASP A 126 -2.92 -26.85 23.71
C ASP A 126 -2.78 -26.16 25.09
N GLU A 127 -1.74 -26.47 25.85
CA GLU A 127 -1.44 -25.78 27.10
C GLU A 127 -1.14 -24.29 26.87
N ALA A 128 -0.42 -23.95 25.80
CA ALA A 128 -0.17 -22.56 25.44
C ALA A 128 -1.47 -21.80 25.08
N VAL A 129 -2.42 -22.43 24.39
CA VAL A 129 -3.76 -21.85 24.16
C VAL A 129 -4.48 -21.63 25.48
N ALA A 130 -4.48 -22.61 26.39
CA ALA A 130 -5.12 -22.48 27.69
C ALA A 130 -4.55 -21.30 28.50
N ARG A 131 -3.23 -21.13 28.51
CA ARG A 131 -2.56 -19.98 29.15
C ARG A 131 -2.95 -18.67 28.50
N LEU A 132 -2.94 -18.58 27.17
CA LEU A 132 -3.34 -17.37 26.46
C LEU A 132 -4.79 -16.97 26.75
N VAL A 133 -5.72 -17.92 26.79
CA VAL A 133 -7.12 -17.65 27.12
C VAL A 133 -7.24 -17.17 28.57
N ALA A 134 -6.56 -17.82 29.52
CA ALA A 134 -6.57 -17.41 30.92
C ALA A 134 -5.97 -16.00 31.16
N LEU A 135 -5.03 -15.56 30.31
CA LEU A 135 -4.48 -14.20 30.35
C LEU A 135 -5.46 -13.16 29.81
N LEU A 136 -6.25 -13.51 28.80
CA LEU A 136 -7.06 -12.54 28.05
C LEU A 136 -8.49 -12.39 28.55
N VAL A 137 -9.04 -13.43 29.18
CA VAL A 137 -10.43 -13.44 29.64
C VAL A 137 -10.57 -14.01 31.05
N PRO A 138 -11.52 -13.51 31.85
CA PRO A 138 -11.87 -14.09 33.15
C PRO A 138 -12.35 -15.54 33.03
N GLN A 139 -12.27 -16.30 34.13
CA GLN A 139 -12.72 -17.71 34.17
C GLN A 139 -14.21 -17.89 33.91
N ASP A 140 -15.03 -16.89 34.21
CA ASP A 140 -16.49 -16.86 34.02
C ASP A 140 -16.91 -16.12 32.74
N ALA A 141 -15.99 -15.91 31.80
CA ALA A 141 -16.25 -15.25 30.54
C ALA A 141 -17.30 -16.00 29.69
N ASP A 142 -18.15 -15.23 29.02
CA ASP A 142 -19.13 -15.77 28.09
C ASP A 142 -18.49 -16.22 26.76
N GLU A 143 -19.29 -16.85 25.91
CA GLU A 143 -18.85 -17.35 24.61
C GLU A 143 -18.35 -16.22 23.68
N SER A 144 -18.91 -15.01 23.82
CA SER A 144 -18.54 -13.85 23.02
C SER A 144 -17.13 -13.36 23.38
N ALA A 145 -16.82 -13.27 24.67
CA ALA A 145 -15.49 -12.92 25.17
C ALA A 145 -14.44 -13.97 24.76
N LEU A 146 -14.79 -15.26 24.86
CA LEU A 146 -13.94 -16.35 24.38
C LEU A 146 -13.70 -16.28 22.87
N GLU A 147 -14.73 -15.96 22.07
CA GLU A 147 -14.58 -15.77 20.62
C GLU A 147 -13.68 -14.57 20.28
N ALA A 148 -13.83 -13.45 21.00
CA ALA A 148 -12.98 -12.29 20.84
C ALA A 148 -11.50 -12.62 21.17
N ALA A 149 -11.25 -13.32 22.28
CA ALA A 149 -9.93 -13.78 22.67
C ALA A 149 -9.33 -14.72 21.63
N ALA A 150 -10.10 -15.70 21.14
CA ALA A 150 -9.67 -16.61 20.08
C ALA A 150 -9.25 -15.85 18.81
N ASN A 151 -10.00 -14.82 18.40
CA ASN A 151 -9.67 -14.04 17.20
C ASN A 151 -8.45 -13.13 17.40
N ARG A 152 -8.20 -12.58 18.59
CA ARG A 152 -6.94 -11.89 18.93
C ARG A 152 -5.74 -12.84 18.91
N ILE A 153 -5.85 -14.00 19.55
CA ILE A 153 -4.80 -15.04 19.51
C ILE A 153 -4.56 -15.48 18.06
N GLY A 154 -5.64 -15.74 17.33
CA GLY A 154 -5.59 -16.14 15.92
C GLY A 154 -4.93 -15.11 15.02
N LEU A 155 -5.12 -13.81 15.28
CA LEU A 155 -4.42 -12.72 14.59
C LEU A 155 -2.90 -12.84 14.80
N LEU A 156 -2.46 -12.95 16.05
CA LEU A 156 -1.04 -13.06 16.39
C LEU A 156 -0.39 -14.32 15.81
N VAL A 157 -1.05 -15.48 15.96
CA VAL A 157 -0.56 -16.77 15.44
C VAL A 157 -0.40 -16.73 13.92
N GLN A 158 -1.38 -16.15 13.21
CA GLN A 158 -1.33 -16.04 11.75
C GLN A 158 -0.28 -15.04 11.25
N ALA A 159 0.03 -13.99 12.03
CA ALA A 159 1.09 -13.05 11.72
C ALA A 159 2.49 -13.64 11.96
N CYS A 160 2.64 -14.52 12.96
CA CYS A 160 3.91 -15.02 13.48
C CYS A 160 4.82 -15.67 12.41
N ALA A 161 4.54 -16.92 12.03
CA ALA A 161 5.45 -17.71 11.20
C ALA A 161 5.61 -17.15 9.79
N ALA A 162 4.53 -16.65 9.18
CA ALA A 162 4.56 -16.14 7.81
C ALA A 162 5.35 -14.83 7.69
N THR A 163 5.26 -13.93 8.67
CA THR A 163 6.02 -12.68 8.64
C THR A 163 7.49 -12.91 9.01
N ALA A 164 7.78 -13.81 9.97
CA ALA A 164 9.16 -14.21 10.25
C ALA A 164 9.84 -14.83 9.02
N ALA A 165 9.17 -15.75 8.32
CA ALA A 165 9.69 -16.32 7.08
C ALA A 165 9.89 -15.27 5.97
N LEU A 166 9.07 -14.21 5.93
CA LEU A 166 9.28 -13.08 5.02
C LEU A 166 10.55 -12.29 5.38
N VAL A 167 10.79 -12.05 6.67
CA VAL A 167 12.01 -11.41 7.16
C VAL A 167 13.22 -12.24 6.79
N ASP A 168 13.20 -13.55 7.05
CA ASP A 168 14.31 -14.46 6.73
C ASP A 168 14.61 -14.48 5.22
N ALA A 169 13.57 -14.56 4.38
CA ALA A 169 13.73 -14.50 2.93
C ALA A 169 14.31 -13.16 2.42
N ALA A 170 14.10 -12.08 3.17
CA ALA A 170 14.58 -10.75 2.83
C ALA A 170 15.92 -10.36 3.49
N ALA A 171 16.38 -11.09 4.51
CA ALA A 171 17.54 -10.74 5.33
C ALA A 171 18.86 -10.67 4.55
N GLY A 172 18.94 -11.35 3.41
CA GLY A 172 20.14 -11.42 2.56
C GLY A 172 20.30 -10.28 1.53
N GLY A 173 19.39 -9.30 1.46
CA GLY A 173 19.51 -8.24 0.46
C GLY A 173 18.60 -7.03 0.63
N ASN A 174 18.80 -6.05 -0.24
CA ASN A 174 18.01 -4.81 -0.29
C ASN A 174 16.80 -4.90 -1.23
N ALA A 175 16.43 -6.12 -1.64
CA ALA A 175 15.28 -6.33 -2.50
C ALA A 175 13.99 -5.86 -1.81
N PRO A 176 13.12 -5.09 -2.49
CA PRO A 176 11.82 -4.70 -1.94
C PRO A 176 11.02 -5.93 -1.50
N LEU A 177 10.26 -5.83 -0.40
CA LEU A 177 9.45 -6.96 0.08
C LEU A 177 8.45 -7.46 -0.96
N ALA A 178 7.91 -6.58 -1.82
CA ALA A 178 7.05 -7.01 -2.93
C ALA A 178 7.77 -7.97 -3.89
N ARG A 179 9.07 -7.79 -4.12
CA ARG A 179 9.89 -8.70 -4.94
C ARG A 179 10.16 -10.01 -4.21
N VAL A 180 10.52 -9.95 -2.92
CA VAL A 180 10.73 -11.14 -2.08
C VAL A 180 9.45 -11.98 -2.03
N LEU A 181 8.30 -11.33 -1.84
CA LEU A 181 7.00 -11.99 -1.89
C LEU A 181 6.79 -12.70 -3.21
N ARG A 182 7.14 -12.11 -4.36
CA ARG A 182 7.01 -12.79 -5.66
C ARG A 182 7.98 -13.96 -5.84
N GLU A 183 9.26 -13.72 -5.64
CA GLU A 183 10.34 -14.65 -6.03
C GLU A 183 10.55 -15.77 -4.98
N THR A 184 10.36 -15.45 -3.70
CA THR A 184 10.60 -16.34 -2.56
C THR A 184 9.52 -16.13 -1.48
N PRO A 185 8.23 -16.40 -1.78
CA PRO A 185 7.17 -16.18 -0.82
C PRO A 185 7.33 -17.05 0.44
N PRO A 186 6.99 -16.53 1.64
CA PRO A 186 6.97 -17.33 2.87
C PRO A 186 5.95 -18.48 2.81
N VAL A 187 4.85 -18.28 2.06
CA VAL A 187 3.85 -19.31 1.79
C VAL A 187 3.93 -19.67 0.31
N ARG A 188 4.50 -20.84 0.01
CA ARG A 188 4.69 -21.31 -1.37
C ARG A 188 3.45 -21.98 -1.95
N THR A 189 2.71 -22.71 -1.12
CA THR A 189 1.51 -23.45 -1.54
C THR A 189 0.37 -23.19 -0.56
N MET A 190 -0.84 -23.01 -1.07
CA MET A 190 -2.06 -22.97 -0.26
C MET A 190 -2.95 -24.17 -0.56
N ARG A 191 -3.43 -24.83 0.50
CA ARG A 191 -4.39 -25.93 0.42
C ARG A 191 -5.80 -25.43 0.72
N ARG A 192 -6.77 -25.85 -0.10
CA ARG A 192 -8.20 -25.58 0.03
C ARG A 192 -8.99 -26.88 -0.13
N ILE A 193 -10.22 -26.87 0.34
CA ILE A 193 -11.20 -27.94 0.11
C ILE A 193 -12.46 -27.32 -0.49
N ALA A 194 -13.04 -28.02 -1.47
CA ALA A 194 -14.34 -27.70 -2.00
C ALA A 194 -15.43 -28.14 -1.02
N VAL A 195 -16.24 -27.20 -0.50
CA VAL A 195 -17.39 -27.51 0.38
C VAL A 195 -18.69 -27.75 -0.40
N ARG A 196 -18.62 -27.63 -1.72
CA ARG A 196 -19.65 -27.97 -2.69
C ARG A 196 -19.01 -28.06 -4.06
N ALA A 197 -19.65 -28.77 -4.99
CA ALA A 197 -19.18 -28.82 -6.36
C ALA A 197 -19.07 -27.41 -6.96
N THR A 198 -17.97 -27.14 -7.66
CA THR A 198 -17.71 -25.87 -8.36
C THR A 198 -16.90 -26.10 -9.63
N ARG A 199 -16.69 -25.03 -10.41
CA ARG A 199 -15.86 -25.06 -11.62
C ARG A 199 -14.85 -23.93 -11.61
N VAL A 200 -13.56 -24.29 -11.65
CA VAL A 200 -12.45 -23.32 -11.63
C VAL A 200 -11.52 -23.60 -12.81
N ALA A 201 -11.15 -22.54 -13.55
CA ALA A 201 -10.29 -22.64 -14.72
C ALA A 201 -10.73 -23.71 -15.75
N GLY A 202 -12.03 -23.94 -15.86
CA GLY A 202 -12.62 -24.94 -16.76
C GLY A 202 -12.64 -26.37 -16.21
N GLN A 203 -12.06 -26.63 -15.04
CA GLN A 203 -12.07 -27.93 -14.34
C GLN A 203 -13.24 -28.02 -13.36
N ASP A 204 -13.96 -29.15 -13.39
CA ASP A 204 -15.00 -29.45 -12.41
C ASP A 204 -14.35 -30.02 -11.14
N ILE A 205 -14.67 -29.42 -10.00
CA ILE A 205 -14.15 -29.77 -8.68
C ILE A 205 -15.31 -30.29 -7.85
N ALA A 206 -15.25 -31.54 -7.41
CA ALA A 206 -16.33 -32.17 -6.66
C ALA A 206 -16.33 -31.74 -5.18
N ASP A 207 -17.46 -31.95 -4.50
CA ASP A 207 -17.53 -31.75 -3.05
C ASP A 207 -16.51 -32.64 -2.31
N GLY A 208 -15.76 -32.04 -1.40
CA GLY A 208 -14.67 -32.65 -0.64
C GLY A 208 -13.34 -32.78 -1.40
N ASP A 209 -13.27 -32.42 -2.70
CA ASP A 209 -12.00 -32.41 -3.42
C ASP A 209 -11.02 -31.39 -2.83
N VAL A 210 -9.74 -31.72 -2.91
CA VAL A 210 -8.65 -30.85 -2.46
C VAL A 210 -8.17 -30.00 -3.62
N VAL A 211 -7.91 -28.72 -3.35
CA VAL A 211 -7.28 -27.80 -4.30
C VAL A 211 -5.96 -27.30 -3.72
N LEU A 212 -4.87 -27.54 -4.45
CA LEU A 212 -3.54 -27.02 -4.16
C LEU A 212 -3.24 -25.84 -5.09
N LEU A 213 -2.91 -24.70 -4.50
CA LEU A 213 -2.54 -23.48 -5.20
C LEU A 213 -1.03 -23.29 -5.03
N ASP A 214 -0.25 -23.51 -6.10
CA ASP A 214 1.17 -23.18 -6.08
C ASP A 214 1.35 -21.68 -6.34
N LEU A 215 1.47 -20.93 -5.25
CA LEU A 215 1.61 -19.49 -5.30
C LEU A 215 2.97 -19.10 -5.87
N ALA A 216 4.02 -19.85 -5.52
CA ALA A 216 5.38 -19.57 -5.97
C ALA A 216 5.48 -19.70 -7.50
N ALA A 217 4.91 -20.75 -8.08
CA ALA A 217 4.81 -20.91 -9.52
C ALA A 217 3.95 -19.79 -10.15
N ALA A 218 2.76 -19.56 -9.61
CA ALA A 218 1.79 -18.62 -10.15
C ALA A 218 2.29 -17.19 -10.24
N GLN A 219 3.04 -16.71 -9.25
CA GLN A 219 3.46 -15.32 -9.19
C GLN A 219 4.90 -15.09 -9.68
N SER A 220 5.68 -16.14 -9.99
CA SER A 220 7.07 -16.03 -10.44
C SER A 220 7.26 -15.15 -11.69
N ALA A 221 6.29 -15.18 -12.60
CA ALA A 221 6.28 -14.41 -13.85
C ALA A 221 5.28 -13.25 -13.84
N HIS A 222 4.57 -13.02 -12.73
CA HIS A 222 3.55 -11.98 -12.62
C HIS A 222 4.02 -10.82 -11.73
N PRO A 223 3.69 -9.56 -12.07
CA PRO A 223 4.18 -8.40 -11.31
C PRO A 223 3.55 -8.26 -9.91
N VAL A 224 2.49 -9.02 -9.64
CA VAL A 224 1.61 -8.87 -8.48
C VAL A 224 1.69 -10.15 -7.63
N PRO A 225 2.20 -10.10 -6.38
CA PRO A 225 2.22 -11.26 -5.50
C PRO A 225 0.81 -11.56 -4.95
N VAL A 226 0.45 -12.84 -4.90
CA VAL A 226 -0.85 -13.32 -4.38
C VAL A 226 -0.75 -13.90 -2.96
N THR A 227 0.42 -13.80 -2.33
CA THR A 227 0.69 -14.35 -0.98
C THR A 227 -0.26 -13.81 0.08
N PHE A 228 -0.67 -12.54 -0.02
CA PHE A 228 -1.64 -11.90 0.87
C PHE A 228 -3.08 -11.99 0.34
N GLY A 229 -3.37 -12.93 -0.57
CA GLY A 229 -4.65 -13.05 -1.24
C GLY A 229 -4.83 -12.03 -2.35
N ALA A 230 -5.98 -12.11 -3.01
CA ALA A 230 -6.38 -11.22 -4.10
C ALA A 230 -7.85 -10.87 -3.95
N PRO A 231 -8.32 -9.74 -4.53
CA PRO A 231 -9.74 -9.39 -4.52
C PRO A 231 -10.61 -10.57 -4.98
N PRO A 232 -11.75 -10.84 -4.30
CA PRO A 232 -12.32 -10.08 -3.20
C PRO A 232 -11.80 -10.46 -1.80
N ARG A 233 -10.84 -11.38 -1.67
CA ARG A 233 -10.35 -11.94 -0.39
C ARG A 233 -8.90 -11.58 -0.10
N VAL A 234 -8.65 -10.29 0.15
CA VAL A 234 -7.33 -9.80 0.57
C VAL A 234 -7.14 -10.00 2.08
N CYS A 235 -5.91 -10.31 2.49
CA CYS A 235 -5.50 -10.38 3.88
C CYS A 235 -5.57 -8.98 4.52
N PRO A 236 -6.35 -8.77 5.59
CA PRO A 236 -6.48 -7.47 6.21
C PRO A 236 -5.21 -7.04 6.96
N GLY A 237 -4.37 -7.99 7.38
CA GLY A 237 -3.11 -7.71 8.10
C GLY A 237 -1.89 -7.48 7.20
N ARG A 238 -2.08 -7.31 5.88
CA ARG A 238 -0.97 -7.14 4.92
C ARG A 238 -0.09 -5.94 5.29
N ALA A 239 -0.71 -4.81 5.59
CA ALA A 239 -0.03 -3.56 5.97
C ALA A 239 0.92 -3.77 7.15
N HIS A 240 0.38 -4.37 8.22
CA HIS A 240 1.04 -4.62 9.48
C HIS A 240 2.19 -5.60 9.31
N ALA A 241 1.97 -6.70 8.57
CA ALA A 241 3.01 -7.67 8.27
C ALA A 241 4.20 -7.05 7.51
N LEU A 242 3.93 -6.21 6.50
CA LEU A 242 4.98 -5.52 5.75
C LEU A 242 5.73 -4.49 6.60
N ALA A 243 5.03 -3.76 7.46
CA ALA A 243 5.66 -2.79 8.35
C ALA A 243 6.54 -3.47 9.41
N LEU A 244 6.06 -4.54 10.04
CA LEU A 244 6.83 -5.36 10.97
C LEU A 244 8.08 -5.94 10.29
N ALA A 245 7.92 -6.52 9.09
CA ALA A 245 9.04 -7.09 8.35
C ALA A 245 10.09 -6.01 7.99
N ASN A 246 9.67 -4.85 7.49
CA ASN A 246 10.60 -3.76 7.18
C ASN A 246 11.32 -3.22 8.43
N GLY A 247 10.65 -3.14 9.58
CA GLY A 247 11.26 -2.66 10.83
C GLY A 247 12.27 -3.66 11.40
N LEU A 248 11.95 -4.95 11.35
CA LEU A 248 12.86 -6.03 11.73
C LEU A 248 14.10 -6.09 10.82
N LEU A 249 13.92 -5.77 9.53
CA LEU A 249 15.01 -5.62 8.56
C LEU A 249 15.76 -4.28 8.65
N GLN A 250 15.37 -3.39 9.58
CA GLN A 250 15.97 -2.07 9.78
C GLN A 250 15.96 -1.21 8.50
N ARG A 251 14.92 -1.35 7.67
CA ARG A 251 14.76 -0.60 6.43
C ARG A 251 14.09 0.75 6.73
N PRO A 252 14.81 1.89 6.63
CA PRO A 252 14.24 3.19 6.97
C PRO A 252 13.18 3.62 5.95
N LEU A 253 12.12 4.24 6.45
CA LEU A 253 11.24 5.05 5.59
C LEU A 253 12.03 6.25 5.07
N THR A 254 11.92 6.55 3.77
CA THR A 254 12.54 7.76 3.21
C THR A 254 11.87 9.01 3.78
N ALA A 255 12.58 10.14 3.78
CA ALA A 255 12.04 11.41 4.28
C ALA A 255 10.70 11.79 3.62
N PHE A 256 10.54 11.53 2.32
CA PHE A 256 9.29 11.80 1.61
C PHE A 256 8.17 10.82 1.98
N ALA A 257 8.48 9.53 2.21
CA ALA A 257 7.49 8.56 2.69
C ALA A 257 6.96 8.96 4.08
N GLN A 258 7.84 9.42 4.98
CA GLN A 258 7.46 9.85 6.34
C GLN A 258 6.41 10.98 6.32
N LEU A 259 6.44 11.88 5.32
CA LEU A 259 5.44 12.96 5.19
C LEU A 259 4.01 12.44 5.00
N HIS A 260 3.83 11.21 4.48
CA HIS A 260 2.52 10.62 4.23
C HIS A 260 1.93 9.91 5.47
N HIS A 261 2.72 9.76 6.54
CA HIS A 261 2.33 9.09 7.79
C HIS A 261 2.20 10.07 8.96
N GLN A 262 2.17 11.38 8.68
CA GLN A 262 1.91 12.41 9.68
C GLN A 262 0.41 12.48 10.01
N ALA A 263 0.08 13.09 11.15
CA ALA A 263 -1.31 13.29 11.57
C ALA A 263 -2.10 14.18 10.58
N ALA A 264 -1.44 15.21 10.02
CA ALA A 264 -2.02 16.06 8.99
C ALA A 264 -1.63 15.54 7.59
N PRO A 265 -2.51 15.64 6.58
CA PRO A 265 -2.17 15.28 5.22
C PRO A 265 -1.05 16.16 4.67
N LEU A 266 -0.21 15.56 3.82
CA LEU A 266 0.76 16.31 3.02
C LEU A 266 0.02 17.15 1.97
N LEU A 267 -0.01 18.47 2.15
CA LEU A 267 -0.38 19.40 1.09
C LEU A 267 0.81 19.59 0.13
N LEU A 268 0.65 19.14 -1.11
CA LEU A 268 1.70 19.12 -2.11
C LEU A 268 1.40 20.12 -3.24
N PRO A 269 2.00 21.33 -3.23
CA PRO A 269 1.89 22.25 -4.35
C PRO A 269 2.73 21.76 -5.54
N ASN A 270 2.31 22.10 -6.76
CA ASN A 270 2.99 21.64 -7.98
C ASN A 270 3.65 22.80 -8.73
N ALA A 271 4.92 22.62 -9.07
CA ALA A 271 5.76 23.54 -9.82
C ALA A 271 5.94 23.09 -11.28
N TRP A 272 6.35 24.01 -12.15
CA TRP A 272 6.65 23.78 -13.57
C TRP A 272 8.05 24.24 -13.96
N ASP A 273 8.74 24.95 -13.07
CA ASP A 273 10.12 25.41 -13.22
C ASP A 273 10.82 25.49 -11.84
N TYR A 274 12.08 25.91 -11.82
CA TYR A 274 12.83 26.04 -10.57
C TYR A 274 12.36 27.20 -9.71
N ALA A 275 12.01 28.34 -10.32
CA ALA A 275 11.63 29.54 -9.57
C ALA A 275 10.33 29.33 -8.78
N SER A 276 9.32 28.71 -9.41
CA SER A 276 8.08 28.33 -8.74
C SER A 276 8.31 27.32 -7.61
N ALA A 277 9.16 26.31 -7.82
CA ALA A 277 9.49 25.34 -6.77
C ALA A 277 10.22 26.00 -5.59
N ALA A 278 11.22 26.85 -5.85
CA ALA A 278 11.96 27.57 -4.83
C ALA A 278 11.08 28.55 -4.05
N ALA A 279 10.18 29.26 -4.73
CA ALA A 279 9.22 30.16 -4.10
C ALA A 279 8.27 29.40 -3.16
N LEU A 280 7.77 28.23 -3.58
CA LEU A 280 6.95 27.37 -2.74
C LEU A 280 7.74 26.84 -1.54
N ALA A 281 8.96 26.33 -1.74
CA ALA A 281 9.81 25.85 -0.66
C ALA A 281 10.11 26.97 0.38
N ALA A 282 10.30 28.21 -0.07
CA ALA A 282 10.51 29.38 0.80
C ALA A 282 9.28 29.72 1.67
N GLN A 283 8.08 29.26 1.29
CA GLN A 283 6.87 29.36 2.11
C GLN A 283 6.72 28.19 3.11
N GLY A 284 7.71 27.30 3.20
CA GLY A 284 7.73 26.21 4.19
C GLY A 284 6.98 24.94 3.76
N PHE A 285 6.62 24.78 2.49
CA PHE A 285 6.07 23.51 2.01
C PHE A 285 7.12 22.39 2.10
N ASN A 286 6.77 21.29 2.76
CA ASN A 286 7.69 20.19 3.05
C ASN A 286 8.17 19.41 1.81
N ALA A 287 7.38 19.45 0.72
CA ALA A 287 7.73 18.84 -0.56
C ALA A 287 6.99 19.53 -1.71
N ILE A 288 7.53 19.40 -2.92
CA ILE A 288 7.00 20.00 -4.15
C ILE A 288 6.70 18.92 -5.20
N GLY A 289 5.53 18.95 -5.82
CA GLY A 289 5.25 18.12 -7.00
C GLY A 289 5.66 18.84 -8.29
N THR A 290 5.87 18.11 -9.38
CA THR A 290 5.82 18.73 -10.72
C THR A 290 4.42 18.57 -11.34
N THR A 291 4.12 19.30 -12.40
CA THR A 291 2.91 19.10 -13.21
C THR A 291 3.27 18.96 -14.68
N SER A 292 2.86 17.84 -15.29
CA SER A 292 3.05 17.54 -16.72
C SER A 292 2.48 18.64 -17.62
N LEU A 293 1.25 19.12 -17.36
CA LEU A 293 0.64 20.24 -18.10
C LEU A 293 1.53 21.48 -18.16
N GLY A 294 2.16 21.85 -17.05
CA GLY A 294 3.06 23.01 -17.01
C GLY A 294 4.29 22.83 -17.89
N VAL A 295 4.87 21.61 -17.88
CA VAL A 295 6.01 21.25 -18.74
C VAL A 295 5.61 21.25 -20.21
N ALA A 296 4.49 20.61 -20.55
CA ALA A 296 4.00 20.51 -21.93
C ALA A 296 3.66 21.89 -22.52
N ALA A 297 2.89 22.69 -21.78
CA ALA A 297 2.45 24.01 -22.22
C ALA A 297 3.62 24.98 -22.44
N ALA A 298 4.66 24.93 -21.60
CA ALA A 298 5.87 25.74 -21.77
C ALA A 298 6.65 25.41 -23.06
N LEU A 299 6.43 24.23 -23.65
CA LEU A 299 7.02 23.79 -24.91
C LEU A 299 6.08 23.96 -26.11
N GLY A 300 4.84 24.39 -25.89
CA GLY A 300 3.82 24.42 -26.93
C GLY A 300 3.36 23.02 -27.37
N LEU A 301 3.48 22.01 -26.49
CA LEU A 301 3.07 20.64 -26.75
C LEU A 301 1.76 20.32 -26.02
N PRO A 302 0.95 19.38 -26.55
CA PRO A 302 -0.17 18.83 -25.80
C PRO A 302 0.34 18.02 -24.59
N ASP A 303 -0.42 18.09 -23.50
CA ASP A 303 -0.17 17.31 -22.29
C ASP A 303 -0.59 15.84 -22.48
N GLY A 304 0.04 14.92 -21.74
CA GLY A 304 -0.30 13.49 -21.76
C GLY A 304 0.09 12.74 -23.05
N ALA A 305 0.84 13.36 -23.97
CA ALA A 305 1.21 12.80 -25.26
C ALA A 305 2.61 12.15 -25.28
N ALA A 306 3.22 11.94 -24.11
CA ALA A 306 4.57 11.39 -23.90
C ALA A 306 5.76 12.16 -24.52
N ALA A 307 5.50 13.21 -25.32
CA ALA A 307 6.51 14.01 -26.00
C ALA A 307 7.41 14.84 -25.05
N THR A 308 7.06 14.90 -23.75
CA THR A 308 7.70 15.74 -22.74
C THR A 308 8.83 15.04 -21.98
N ALA A 309 9.09 13.75 -22.23
CA ALA A 309 10.03 12.94 -21.45
C ALA A 309 11.40 13.60 -21.20
N ALA A 310 12.03 14.14 -22.25
CA ALA A 310 13.32 14.82 -22.13
C ALA A 310 13.23 16.11 -21.30
N ALA A 311 12.15 16.87 -21.44
CA ALA A 311 11.92 18.09 -20.70
C ALA A 311 11.61 17.83 -19.21
N THR A 312 10.86 16.77 -18.91
CA THR A 312 10.59 16.30 -17.54
C THR A 312 11.89 15.93 -16.82
N VAL A 313 12.78 15.17 -17.46
CA VAL A 313 14.12 14.88 -16.89
C VAL A 313 14.96 16.14 -16.73
N ALA A 314 14.90 17.07 -17.70
CA ALA A 314 15.61 18.34 -17.59
C ALA A 314 15.09 19.22 -16.43
N LEU A 315 13.78 19.23 -16.19
CA LEU A 315 13.18 19.90 -15.04
C LEU A 315 13.65 19.26 -13.74
N ALA A 316 13.58 17.94 -13.61
CA ALA A 316 14.05 17.21 -12.43
C ALA A 316 15.51 17.55 -12.08
N ARG A 317 16.40 17.58 -13.08
CA ARG A 317 17.81 17.98 -12.90
C ARG A 317 18.00 19.42 -12.43
N ARG A 318 17.08 20.33 -12.77
CA ARG A 318 17.12 21.71 -12.26
C ARG A 318 16.63 21.75 -10.82
N LEU A 319 15.53 21.07 -10.52
CA LEU A 319 14.96 20.99 -9.16
C LEU A 319 15.91 20.33 -8.17
N GLY A 320 16.63 19.29 -8.57
CA GLY A 320 17.64 18.59 -7.74
C GLY A 320 18.81 19.44 -7.27
N ARG A 321 18.92 20.69 -7.73
CA ARG A 321 19.89 21.66 -7.21
C ARG A 321 19.39 22.37 -5.94
N GLY A 322 18.09 22.31 -5.67
CA GLY A 322 17.46 22.94 -4.50
C GLY A 322 17.55 22.07 -3.25
N ALA A 323 17.41 22.70 -2.08
CA ALA A 323 17.40 22.04 -0.77
C ALA A 323 15.97 21.74 -0.31
N PHE A 324 15.19 21.02 -1.12
CA PHE A 324 13.82 20.61 -0.82
C PHE A 324 13.50 19.26 -1.47
N LEU A 325 12.53 18.55 -0.89
CA LEU A 325 12.02 17.30 -1.49
C LEU A 325 11.13 17.61 -2.67
N PHE A 326 11.23 16.82 -3.75
CA PHE A 326 10.30 16.91 -4.87
C PHE A 326 9.91 15.54 -5.43
N THR A 327 8.70 15.47 -6.00
CA THR A 327 8.18 14.30 -6.71
C THR A 327 7.77 14.68 -8.13
N VAL A 328 8.04 13.78 -9.08
CA VAL A 328 7.90 14.07 -10.51
C VAL A 328 6.64 13.43 -11.07
N ASP A 329 5.79 14.24 -11.69
CA ASP A 329 4.75 13.77 -12.59
C ASP A 329 5.37 13.27 -13.90
N ALA A 330 5.30 11.96 -14.12
CA ALA A 330 5.92 11.27 -15.24
C ALA A 330 4.89 10.66 -16.21
N GLU A 331 3.63 11.11 -16.15
CA GLU A 331 2.53 10.56 -16.96
C GLU A 331 2.49 9.02 -16.83
N GLY A 332 2.26 8.28 -17.92
CA GLY A 332 2.34 6.81 -17.95
C GLY A 332 3.77 6.23 -18.00
N GLY A 333 4.79 7.03 -17.67
CA GLY A 333 6.21 6.68 -17.74
C GLY A 333 6.86 6.86 -19.11
N PHE A 334 6.18 7.51 -20.06
CA PHE A 334 6.63 7.78 -21.44
C PHE A 334 6.96 6.54 -22.30
N SER A 335 6.65 5.33 -21.82
CA SER A 335 6.83 4.07 -22.54
C SER A 335 5.86 3.01 -22.00
N ASP A 336 5.50 2.05 -22.85
CA ASP A 336 4.79 0.84 -22.43
C ASP A 336 5.75 -0.30 -22.04
N ASP A 337 7.07 -0.18 -22.26
CA ASP A 337 8.04 -1.14 -21.72
C ASP A 337 8.35 -0.81 -20.24
N PRO A 338 8.00 -1.69 -19.28
CA PRO A 338 8.34 -1.49 -17.87
C PRO A 338 9.83 -1.26 -17.60
N LYS A 339 10.72 -1.81 -18.42
CA LYS A 339 12.17 -1.61 -18.28
C LYS A 339 12.57 -0.18 -18.60
N GLU A 340 12.01 0.41 -19.67
CA GLU A 340 12.28 1.81 -20.03
C GLU A 340 11.73 2.77 -18.97
N VAL A 341 10.56 2.46 -18.41
CA VAL A 341 9.97 3.22 -17.29
C VAL A 341 10.85 3.13 -16.04
N ALA A 342 11.43 1.95 -15.75
CA ALA A 342 12.39 1.79 -14.66
C ALA A 342 13.65 2.65 -14.86
N GLU A 343 14.17 2.76 -16.10
CA GLU A 343 15.33 3.61 -16.37
C GLU A 343 15.02 5.10 -16.41
N LEU A 344 13.80 5.49 -16.75
CA LEU A 344 13.33 6.85 -16.47
C LEU A 344 13.35 7.12 -14.96
N ALA A 345 12.76 6.24 -14.16
CA ALA A 345 12.69 6.42 -12.72
C ALA A 345 14.08 6.51 -12.08
N ARG A 346 15.05 5.71 -12.53
CA ARG A 346 16.45 5.81 -12.10
C ARG A 346 17.07 7.16 -12.43
N ARG A 347 16.88 7.66 -13.66
CA ARG A 347 17.37 9.00 -14.05
C ARG A 347 16.73 10.12 -13.23
N LEU A 348 15.45 10.00 -12.86
CA LEU A 348 14.76 10.98 -12.02
C LEU A 348 15.29 10.93 -10.58
N TYR A 349 15.50 9.72 -10.03
CA TYR A 349 16.08 9.53 -8.71
C TYR A 349 17.52 10.05 -8.62
N ASP A 350 18.36 9.75 -9.62
CA ASP A 350 19.73 10.28 -9.72
C ASP A 350 19.75 11.81 -9.84
N ALA A 351 18.66 12.41 -10.34
CA ALA A 351 18.45 13.85 -10.38
C ALA A 351 17.89 14.43 -9.06
N GLY A 352 17.72 13.61 -8.01
CA GLY A 352 17.27 14.03 -6.68
C GLY A 352 15.77 13.88 -6.41
N ALA A 353 15.00 13.28 -7.33
CA ALA A 353 13.56 13.08 -7.11
C ALA A 353 13.33 12.10 -5.95
N ALA A 354 12.47 12.49 -5.00
CA ALA A 354 12.08 11.66 -3.87
C ALA A 354 10.87 10.75 -4.18
N GLY A 355 10.14 11.06 -5.25
CA GLY A 355 9.02 10.25 -5.73
C GLY A 355 8.71 10.46 -7.21
N ILE A 356 7.78 9.63 -7.70
CA ILE A 356 7.24 9.66 -9.05
C ILE A 356 5.74 9.40 -9.02
N ASN A 357 4.96 10.14 -9.80
CA ASN A 357 3.60 9.78 -10.14
C ASN A 357 3.60 9.01 -11.47
N LEU A 358 2.95 7.84 -11.51
CA LEU A 358 2.75 7.05 -12.72
C LEU A 358 1.27 6.78 -12.92
N GLU A 359 0.74 7.08 -14.10
CA GLU A 359 -0.70 6.92 -14.41
C GLU A 359 -1.01 5.80 -15.40
N ASP A 360 -2.21 5.24 -15.28
CA ASP A 360 -2.74 4.26 -16.22
C ASP A 360 -3.56 4.92 -17.34
N GLY A 361 -3.84 6.22 -17.27
CA GLY A 361 -4.51 6.98 -18.33
C GLY A 361 -3.69 7.07 -19.61
N ARG A 362 -4.37 7.04 -20.76
CA ARG A 362 -3.75 7.16 -22.08
C ARG A 362 -4.30 8.37 -22.83
N SER A 363 -3.49 8.90 -23.76
CA SER A 363 -3.84 10.08 -24.56
C SER A 363 -5.06 9.88 -25.47
N ASP A 364 -5.45 8.63 -25.74
CA ASP A 364 -6.64 8.28 -26.53
C ASP A 364 -7.93 8.22 -25.69
N GLY A 365 -7.86 8.56 -24.40
CA GLY A 365 -9.00 8.56 -23.48
C GLY A 365 -9.30 7.18 -22.89
N THR A 366 -8.44 6.18 -23.10
CA THR A 366 -8.57 4.85 -22.49
C THR A 366 -7.63 4.67 -21.30
N LEU A 367 -7.80 3.55 -20.57
CA LEU A 367 -6.85 3.11 -19.56
C LEU A 367 -5.94 2.00 -20.12
N ALA A 368 -4.67 2.01 -19.73
CA ALA A 368 -3.78 0.87 -19.84
C ALA A 368 -4.36 -0.33 -19.07
N SER A 369 -3.95 -1.55 -19.45
CA SER A 369 -4.36 -2.73 -18.68
C SER A 369 -3.81 -2.65 -17.25
N VAL A 370 -4.53 -3.25 -16.30
CA VAL A 370 -4.12 -3.29 -14.89
C VAL A 370 -2.75 -3.97 -14.76
N GLU A 371 -2.51 -5.04 -15.53
CA GLU A 371 -1.28 -5.82 -15.52
C GLU A 371 -0.10 -5.01 -16.04
N LEU A 372 -0.30 -4.23 -17.12
CA LEU A 372 0.74 -3.39 -17.68
C LEU A 372 1.17 -2.32 -16.69
N HIS A 373 0.21 -1.62 -16.07
CA HIS A 373 0.53 -0.58 -15.09
C HIS A 373 1.21 -1.17 -13.83
N ALA A 374 0.71 -2.31 -13.34
CA ALA A 374 1.34 -3.06 -12.25
C ALA A 374 2.78 -3.48 -12.60
N ALA A 375 3.04 -3.90 -13.84
CA ALA A 375 4.39 -4.25 -14.28
C ALA A 375 5.33 -3.04 -14.26
N LYS A 376 4.87 -1.86 -14.69
CA LYS A 376 5.64 -0.60 -14.61
C LYS A 376 5.98 -0.25 -13.16
N ILE A 377 5.00 -0.29 -12.25
CA ILE A 377 5.22 -0.05 -10.80
C ILE A 377 6.26 -1.02 -10.23
N ALA A 378 6.08 -2.32 -10.48
CA ALA A 378 6.99 -3.35 -10.00
C ALA A 378 8.42 -3.18 -10.53
N ALA A 379 8.57 -2.79 -11.80
CA ALA A 379 9.86 -2.52 -12.42
C ALA A 379 10.56 -1.29 -11.79
N VAL A 380 9.82 -0.20 -11.55
CA VAL A 380 10.35 0.98 -10.86
C VAL A 380 10.80 0.63 -9.44
N LYS A 381 9.97 -0.05 -8.65
CA LYS A 381 10.34 -0.44 -7.28
C LYS A 381 11.53 -1.39 -7.25
N ALA A 382 11.68 -2.26 -8.24
CA ALA A 382 12.83 -3.15 -8.35
C ALA A 382 14.13 -2.39 -8.68
N ALA A 383 14.06 -1.40 -9.57
CA ALA A 383 15.23 -0.60 -9.97
C ALA A 383 15.62 0.44 -8.92
N VAL A 384 14.64 1.06 -8.27
CA VAL A 384 14.85 2.15 -7.30
C VAL A 384 13.93 1.97 -6.07
N PRO A 385 14.27 1.06 -5.13
CA PRO A 385 13.43 0.77 -3.96
C PRO A 385 13.07 1.99 -3.10
N ALA A 386 13.98 2.98 -3.05
CA ALA A 386 13.83 4.20 -2.25
C ALA A 386 12.94 5.27 -2.91
N LEU A 387 12.65 5.18 -4.20
CA LEU A 387 11.77 6.14 -4.88
C LEU A 387 10.31 5.84 -4.49
N PHE A 388 9.60 6.86 -4.00
CA PHE A 388 8.19 6.75 -3.67
C PHE A 388 7.35 6.71 -4.95
N VAL A 389 6.64 5.61 -5.21
CA VAL A 389 5.76 5.45 -6.36
C VAL A 389 4.33 5.76 -5.95
N ASN A 390 3.81 6.87 -6.45
CA ASN A 390 2.41 7.26 -6.32
C ASN A 390 1.64 6.82 -7.57
N SER A 391 0.93 5.69 -7.47
CA SER A 391 0.21 5.12 -8.60
C SER A 391 -1.11 5.85 -8.84
N ARG A 392 -1.22 6.55 -9.97
CA ARG A 392 -2.41 7.26 -10.39
C ARG A 392 -3.31 6.35 -11.21
N THR A 393 -4.61 6.39 -10.92
CA THR A 393 -5.63 5.78 -11.77
C THR A 393 -6.58 6.84 -12.31
N ASP A 394 -6.81 6.83 -13.62
CA ASP A 394 -7.58 7.85 -14.33
C ASP A 394 -9.04 7.46 -14.56
N THR A 395 -9.56 6.45 -13.85
CA THR A 395 -10.97 6.02 -13.94
C THR A 395 -11.93 7.21 -13.76
N HIS A 396 -11.69 8.09 -12.78
CA HIS A 396 -12.54 9.27 -12.52
C HIS A 396 -12.23 10.43 -13.46
N TRP A 397 -10.96 10.58 -13.84
CA TRP A 397 -10.53 11.63 -14.75
C TRP A 397 -11.09 11.47 -16.17
N LEU A 398 -11.16 10.23 -16.65
CA LEU A 398 -11.63 9.87 -18.00
C LEU A 398 -13.10 9.44 -18.02
N GLY A 399 -13.76 9.35 -16.86
CA GLY A 399 -15.15 8.90 -16.76
C GLY A 399 -15.37 7.40 -16.97
N CYS A 400 -14.31 6.59 -16.94
CA CYS A 400 -14.34 5.14 -17.09
C CYS A 400 -14.68 4.44 -15.76
N GLN A 401 -15.73 4.88 -15.07
CA GLN A 401 -16.12 4.38 -13.75
C GLN A 401 -16.61 2.92 -13.73
N GLU A 402 -17.01 2.39 -14.89
CA GLU A 402 -17.36 0.98 -15.04
C GLU A 402 -16.17 0.06 -14.72
N GLU A 403 -14.94 0.56 -14.86
CA GLU A 403 -13.72 -0.07 -14.37
C GLU A 403 -13.57 0.24 -12.88
N LYS A 404 -13.78 -0.77 -12.03
CA LYS A 404 -13.81 -0.60 -10.57
C LYS A 404 -12.47 -0.07 -10.02
N THR A 405 -12.43 1.23 -9.70
CA THR A 405 -11.26 1.96 -9.16
C THR A 405 -10.56 1.18 -8.04
N ALA A 406 -11.30 0.71 -7.03
CA ALA A 406 -10.75 -0.01 -5.89
C ALA A 406 -10.02 -1.31 -6.29
N GLU A 407 -10.51 -2.04 -7.30
CA GLU A 407 -9.88 -3.27 -7.77
C GLU A 407 -8.53 -2.99 -8.45
N ARG A 408 -8.46 -1.92 -9.26
CA ARG A 408 -7.20 -1.49 -9.89
C ARG A 408 -6.18 -1.08 -8.82
N LEU A 409 -6.59 -0.25 -7.88
CA LEU A 409 -5.70 0.25 -6.82
C LEU A 409 -5.17 -0.88 -5.92
N ALA A 410 -6.01 -1.88 -5.59
CA ALA A 410 -5.56 -3.04 -4.83
C ALA A 410 -4.42 -3.79 -5.57
N VAL A 411 -4.51 -3.91 -6.89
CA VAL A 411 -3.45 -4.52 -7.70
C VAL A 411 -2.19 -3.65 -7.73
N TYR A 412 -2.33 -2.33 -7.85
CA TYR A 412 -1.19 -1.39 -7.85
C TYR A 412 -0.46 -1.38 -6.50
N GLU A 413 -1.21 -1.44 -5.40
CA GLU A 413 -0.65 -1.62 -4.05
C GLU A 413 0.13 -2.92 -3.94
N GLN A 414 -0.41 -4.03 -4.47
CA GLN A 414 0.28 -5.32 -4.50
C GLN A 414 1.55 -5.30 -5.37
N ALA A 415 1.53 -4.56 -6.48
CA ALA A 415 2.70 -4.35 -7.33
C ALA A 415 3.84 -3.57 -6.64
N GLY A 416 3.52 -2.79 -5.59
CA GLY A 416 4.46 -2.08 -4.75
C GLY A 416 4.32 -0.57 -4.74
N ALA A 417 3.19 -0.02 -5.18
CA ALA A 417 2.91 1.41 -5.03
C ALA A 417 2.98 1.81 -3.54
N ASP A 418 3.68 2.90 -3.24
CA ASP A 418 3.82 3.43 -1.88
C ASP A 418 2.66 4.37 -1.51
N GLY A 419 1.94 4.87 -2.51
CA GLY A 419 0.70 5.63 -2.40
C GLY A 419 -0.13 5.50 -3.66
N VAL A 420 -1.40 5.87 -3.59
CA VAL A 420 -2.32 5.83 -4.74
C VAL A 420 -2.99 7.17 -4.96
N PHE A 421 -3.34 7.49 -6.20
CA PHE A 421 -3.89 8.78 -6.59
C PHE A 421 -5.12 8.62 -7.48
N VAL A 422 -6.23 9.24 -7.08
CA VAL A 422 -7.49 9.21 -7.85
C VAL A 422 -7.95 10.65 -8.16
N PRO A 423 -7.41 11.28 -9.22
CA PRO A 423 -7.88 12.60 -9.64
C PRO A 423 -9.32 12.55 -10.17
N GLY A 424 -10.09 13.59 -9.90
CA GLY A 424 -11.51 13.69 -10.31
C GLY A 424 -12.50 13.06 -9.32
N LEU A 425 -12.02 12.28 -8.34
CA LEU A 425 -12.86 11.86 -7.21
C LEU A 425 -13.01 13.01 -6.20
N SER A 426 -14.23 13.51 -6.06
CA SER A 426 -14.58 14.57 -5.10
C SER A 426 -15.74 14.22 -4.17
N ASP A 427 -16.32 13.03 -4.32
CA ASP A 427 -17.42 12.55 -3.49
C ASP A 427 -16.89 12.01 -2.15
N PRO A 428 -17.33 12.56 -0.98
CA PRO A 428 -16.85 12.12 0.33
C PRO A 428 -17.07 10.63 0.61
N ASP A 429 -18.21 10.07 0.19
CA ASP A 429 -18.53 8.66 0.43
C ASP A 429 -17.60 7.75 -0.38
N GLY A 430 -17.37 8.08 -1.65
CA GLY A 430 -16.37 7.40 -2.49
C GLY A 430 -14.95 7.50 -1.95
N ILE A 431 -14.56 8.66 -1.41
CA ILE A 431 -13.24 8.85 -0.77
C ILE A 431 -13.12 7.97 0.48
N ALA A 432 -14.11 7.99 1.38
CA ALA A 432 -14.12 7.17 2.58
C ALA A 432 -14.09 5.67 2.26
N ALA A 433 -14.85 5.24 1.24
CA ALA A 433 -14.86 3.86 0.79
C ALA A 433 -13.48 3.39 0.30
N LEU A 434 -12.77 4.23 -0.46
CA LEU A 434 -11.40 3.92 -0.88
C LEU A 434 -10.44 3.88 0.31
N ILE A 435 -10.52 4.83 1.24
CA ILE A 435 -9.68 4.85 2.44
C ILE A 435 -9.87 3.58 3.27
N GLY A 436 -11.12 3.11 3.41
CA GLY A 436 -11.39 1.85 4.11
C GLY A 436 -10.89 0.59 3.38
N ALA A 437 -10.66 0.66 2.06
CA ALA A 437 -10.21 -0.46 1.24
C ALA A 437 -8.69 -0.50 1.01
N LEU A 438 -8.01 0.63 1.18
CA LEU A 438 -6.59 0.81 0.85
C LEU A 438 -5.72 0.73 2.10
N VAL A 439 -4.51 0.18 1.94
CA VAL A 439 -3.49 0.21 2.99
C VAL A 439 -2.57 1.39 2.83
N VAL A 440 -2.28 1.77 1.59
CA VAL A 440 -1.33 2.84 1.26
C VAL A 440 -2.02 4.21 1.23
N PRO A 441 -1.29 5.30 1.52
CA PRO A 441 -1.84 6.65 1.56
C PRO A 441 -2.54 7.03 0.25
N LEU A 442 -3.79 7.50 0.37
CA LEU A 442 -4.57 8.07 -0.72
C LEU A 442 -4.19 9.53 -0.95
N ASN A 443 -3.89 9.85 -2.21
CA ASN A 443 -3.73 11.19 -2.74
C ASN A 443 -5.02 11.63 -3.45
N ILE A 444 -5.50 12.84 -3.17
CA ILE A 444 -6.62 13.47 -3.87
C ILE A 444 -6.13 14.77 -4.54
N LEU A 445 -6.64 15.04 -5.74
CA LEU A 445 -6.40 16.31 -6.43
C LEU A 445 -7.36 17.36 -5.86
N TYR A 446 -6.83 18.43 -5.29
CA TYR A 446 -7.66 19.53 -4.80
C TYR A 446 -8.46 20.16 -5.95
N ALA A 447 -9.77 20.27 -5.76
CA ALA A 447 -10.69 20.96 -6.64
C ALA A 447 -11.43 22.04 -5.85
N PRO A 448 -11.53 23.30 -6.35
CA PRO A 448 -12.22 24.38 -5.63
C PRO A 448 -13.70 24.11 -5.33
N THR A 449 -14.34 23.20 -6.07
CA THR A 449 -15.74 22.81 -5.89
C THR A 449 -15.91 21.51 -5.09
N GLY A 450 -14.80 20.88 -4.69
CA GLY A 450 -14.80 19.66 -3.89
C GLY A 450 -14.61 19.94 -2.39
N PRO A 451 -14.39 18.88 -1.60
CA PRO A 451 -14.13 19.01 -0.17
C PRO A 451 -12.87 19.85 0.11
N ASP A 452 -12.89 20.61 1.19
CA ASP A 452 -11.73 21.39 1.63
C ASP A 452 -10.65 20.53 2.31
N LEU A 453 -9.52 21.14 2.70
CA LEU A 453 -8.42 20.42 3.31
C LEU A 453 -8.79 19.76 4.65
N THR A 454 -9.66 20.40 5.43
CA THR A 454 -10.11 19.91 6.73
C THR A 454 -11.02 18.70 6.54
N GLU A 455 -11.95 18.78 5.59
CA GLU A 455 -12.84 17.69 5.23
C GLU A 455 -12.06 16.48 4.69
N LEU A 456 -11.11 16.70 3.77
CA LEU A 456 -10.25 15.63 3.25
C LEU A 456 -9.39 15.00 4.36
N ALA A 457 -8.84 15.80 5.27
CA ALA A 457 -8.07 15.29 6.41
C ALA A 457 -8.95 14.43 7.35
N ALA A 458 -10.17 14.88 7.64
CA ALA A 458 -11.12 14.17 8.49
C ALA A 458 -11.57 12.82 7.89
N LEU A 459 -11.66 12.74 6.55
CA LEU A 459 -11.92 11.49 5.84
C LEU A 459 -10.75 10.50 5.91
N GLY A 460 -9.54 10.99 6.21
CA GLY A 460 -8.32 10.18 6.33
C GLY A 460 -7.39 10.26 5.12
N VAL A 461 -7.62 11.20 4.18
CA VAL A 461 -6.70 11.46 3.07
C VAL A 461 -5.31 11.80 3.64
N ARG A 462 -4.26 11.29 3.01
CA ARG A 462 -2.87 11.46 3.50
C ARG A 462 -2.02 12.36 2.60
N ARG A 463 -2.45 12.61 1.36
CA ARG A 463 -1.83 13.58 0.45
C ARG A 463 -2.88 14.34 -0.34
N ILE A 464 -2.67 15.64 -0.51
CA ILE A 464 -3.54 16.51 -1.30
C ILE A 464 -2.65 17.25 -2.29
N SER A 465 -2.77 16.93 -3.57
CA SER A 465 -1.97 17.56 -4.63
C SER A 465 -2.75 18.72 -5.26
N LEU A 466 -2.06 19.76 -5.74
CA LEU A 466 -2.72 20.89 -6.43
C LEU A 466 -2.72 20.78 -7.97
N GLY A 467 -1.96 19.83 -8.51
CA GLY A 467 -1.81 19.59 -9.94
C GLY A 467 -1.51 20.87 -10.71
N SER A 468 -2.11 21.05 -11.89
CA SER A 468 -1.86 22.22 -12.73
C SER A 468 -2.54 23.51 -12.26
N LEU A 469 -3.25 23.51 -11.11
CA LEU A 469 -4.02 24.67 -10.65
C LEU A 469 -3.14 25.91 -10.51
N LEU A 470 -1.97 25.78 -9.88
CA LEU A 470 -1.07 26.92 -9.66
C LEU A 470 -0.53 27.48 -10.98
N TYR A 471 -0.18 26.62 -11.93
CA TYR A 471 0.25 27.03 -13.28
C TYR A 471 -0.85 27.81 -13.99
N ARG A 472 -2.08 27.27 -14.02
CA ARG A 472 -3.23 27.93 -14.67
C ARG A 472 -3.57 29.27 -14.00
N ARG A 473 -3.45 29.37 -12.67
CA ARG A 473 -3.65 30.63 -11.94
C ARG A 473 -2.56 31.65 -12.26
N ALA A 474 -1.30 31.24 -12.34
CA ALA A 474 -0.19 32.12 -12.72
C ALA A 474 -0.35 32.63 -14.16
N LEU A 475 -0.74 31.76 -15.10
CA LEU A 475 -1.02 32.14 -16.49
C LEU A 475 -2.19 33.13 -16.57
N ALA A 476 -3.29 32.86 -15.87
CA ALA A 476 -4.43 33.76 -15.80
C ALA A 476 -4.03 35.13 -15.24
N ALA A 477 -3.27 35.17 -14.13
CA ALA A 477 -2.79 36.42 -13.54
C ALA A 477 -1.93 37.22 -14.52
N ALA A 478 -0.96 36.59 -15.19
CA ALA A 478 -0.10 37.25 -16.16
C ALA A 478 -0.90 37.87 -17.32
N VAL A 479 -1.86 37.13 -17.87
CA VAL A 479 -2.72 37.61 -18.96
C VAL A 479 -3.64 38.73 -18.47
N THR A 480 -4.30 38.57 -17.32
CA THR A 480 -5.18 39.58 -16.74
C THR A 480 -4.44 40.89 -16.50
N THR A 481 -3.27 40.86 -15.86
CA THR A 481 -2.43 42.04 -15.65
C THR A 481 -2.09 42.75 -16.96
N ALA A 482 -1.71 42.00 -18.01
CA ALA A 482 -1.41 42.59 -19.31
C ALA A 482 -2.66 43.24 -19.95
N THR A 483 -3.81 42.59 -19.86
CA THR A 483 -5.07 43.14 -20.41
C THR A 483 -5.58 44.34 -19.62
N ASP A 484 -5.43 44.36 -18.29
CA ASP A 484 -5.81 45.48 -17.45
C ASP A 484 -4.97 46.72 -17.78
N ILE A 485 -3.65 46.56 -17.93
CA ILE A 485 -2.77 47.66 -18.35
C ILE A 485 -3.15 48.19 -19.73
N ARG A 486 -3.39 47.29 -20.70
CA ARG A 486 -3.82 47.68 -22.06
C ARG A 486 -5.13 48.47 -22.03
N ASP A 487 -6.05 48.08 -21.16
CA ASP A 487 -7.40 48.65 -21.07
C ASP A 487 -7.49 49.81 -20.05
N GLY A 488 -6.36 50.23 -19.46
CA GLY A 488 -6.29 51.35 -18.51
C GLY A 488 -6.91 51.07 -17.13
N ARG A 489 -7.02 49.80 -16.73
CA ARG A 489 -7.56 49.34 -15.44
C ARG A 489 -6.45 49.18 -14.39
N SER A 490 -6.82 49.25 -13.11
CA SER A 490 -5.91 48.97 -11.98
C SER A 490 -5.49 47.50 -11.96
N THR A 491 -4.29 47.22 -11.46
CA THR A 491 -3.77 45.87 -11.24
C THR A 491 -3.56 45.66 -9.74
N ASP A 492 -4.37 44.81 -9.12
CA ASP A 492 -4.40 44.67 -7.66
C ASP A 492 -3.53 43.51 -7.13
N LEU A 493 -2.88 42.75 -8.02
CA LEU A 493 -1.98 41.66 -7.65
C LEU A 493 -0.54 42.18 -7.46
N SER A 494 -0.02 42.03 -6.25
CA SER A 494 1.39 42.34 -5.97
C SER A 494 2.32 41.35 -6.69
N ALA A 495 3.27 41.88 -7.45
CA ALA A 495 4.32 41.08 -8.07
C ALA A 495 5.54 40.99 -7.13
N PRO A 496 6.25 39.84 -7.09
CA PRO A 496 7.54 39.78 -6.43
C PRO A 496 8.49 40.79 -7.08
N SER A 497 9.27 41.47 -6.26
CA SER A 497 10.30 42.39 -6.71
C SER A 497 11.38 41.65 -7.51
N TYR A 498 12.10 42.40 -8.34
CA TYR A 498 13.23 41.87 -9.10
C TYR A 498 14.28 41.19 -8.20
N THR A 499 14.56 41.78 -7.04
CA THR A 499 15.50 41.24 -6.05
C THR A 499 15.02 39.92 -5.45
N GLU A 500 13.72 39.82 -5.12
CA GLU A 500 13.16 38.57 -4.59
C GLU A 500 13.25 37.44 -5.61
N VAL A 501 12.94 37.70 -6.88
CA VAL A 501 13.08 36.69 -7.95
C VAL A 501 14.55 36.31 -8.16
N GLN A 502 15.48 37.27 -8.20
CA GLN A 502 16.91 36.96 -8.31
C GLN A 502 17.42 36.13 -7.14
N ALA A 503 16.96 36.38 -5.92
CA ALA A 503 17.37 35.63 -4.73
C ALA A 503 17.01 34.13 -4.83
N THR A 504 15.94 33.78 -5.57
CA THR A 504 15.62 32.37 -5.83
C THR A 504 16.65 31.66 -6.71
N SER A 505 17.37 32.40 -7.57
CA SER A 505 18.30 31.84 -8.57
C SER A 505 19.69 31.54 -8.03
N VAL A 506 20.04 32.06 -6.84
CA VAL A 506 21.34 31.85 -6.22
C VAL A 506 21.26 30.57 -5.40
N LEU A 507 21.87 29.49 -5.91
CA LEU A 507 22.22 28.34 -5.08
C LEU A 507 22.99 28.88 -3.87
N ARG A 508 22.46 28.70 -2.66
CA ARG A 508 23.31 28.79 -1.48
C ARG A 508 24.37 27.73 -1.67
N ALA A 509 25.57 28.14 -2.09
CA ALA A 509 26.75 27.30 -2.02
C ALA A 509 26.75 26.74 -0.60
N ALA A 510 26.75 25.41 -0.49
CA ALA A 510 26.80 24.76 0.80
C ALA A 510 27.92 25.42 1.61
N ASP A 511 27.59 25.89 2.82
CA ASP A 511 28.58 26.32 3.79
C ASP A 511 29.48 25.12 4.07
N SER A 512 30.56 24.99 3.29
CA SER A 512 31.74 24.22 3.64
C SER A 512 32.46 25.01 4.74
N GLY A 513 31.94 24.91 5.96
CA GLY A 513 32.47 25.56 7.15
C GLY A 513 32.92 24.51 8.17
N THR A 514 34.22 24.19 8.10
CA THR A 514 35.15 23.70 9.16
C THR A 514 34.68 22.72 10.21
#